data_AF-A0A955ST07-F1
#
_entry.id   AF-A0A955ST07-F1
#
_cell.length_a   1.000
_cell.length_b   1.000
_cell.length_c   1.000
_cell.angle_alpha   90.00
_cell.angle_beta   90.00
_cell.angle_gamma   90.00
#
_symmetry.space_group_name_H-M   'P 1'
#
loop_
_entity.id
_entity.type
_entity.pdbx_description
1 polymer ?
#
loop_
_entity_poly.entity_id
_entity_poly.type
_entity_poly.pdbx_seq_one_letter_code
_entity_poly.pdbx_strand_id
1 'polypeptide(L)' 'VSINVVKGKAEEVAPKQIDHSVDGVSGATITSNGVQAMLLDWLTRYEPYFKKVKEQHRKEAA' A
#
# COMPACT_ATOMS: atom_id res chain seq x y z
N VAL A 1 -1.87 -2.78 7.34
CA VAL A 1 -1.41 -2.68 5.94
C VAL A 1 -2.26 -1.63 5.25
N SER A 2 -1.67 -0.63 4.60
CA SER A 2 -2.44 0.45 3.94
C SER A 2 -1.81 0.86 2.61
N ILE A 3 -2.49 0.54 1.52
CA ILE A 3 -2.26 1.04 0.16
C ILE A 3 -3.62 1.32 -0.45
N ASN A 4 -3.82 2.52 -0.98
CA ASN A 4 -5.04 2.96 -1.63
C ASN A 4 -4.74 3.37 -3.07
N VAL A 5 -5.45 2.81 -4.04
CA VAL A 5 -5.39 3.23 -5.44
C VAL A 5 -6.56 4.19 -5.68
N VAL A 6 -6.27 5.46 -5.91
CA VAL A 6 -7.31 6.50 -6.05
C VAL A 6 -7.69 6.72 -7.51
N LYS A 7 -8.91 7.18 -7.78
CA LYS A 7 -9.30 7.52 -9.14
C LYS A 7 -8.77 8.91 -9.52
N GLY A 8 -7.71 8.96 -10.32
CA GLY A 8 -7.01 10.20 -10.67
C GLY A 8 -5.70 10.33 -9.90
N LYS A 9 -5.24 11.57 -9.69
CA LYS A 9 -3.97 11.84 -9.01
C LYS A 9 -4.10 11.77 -7.49
N ALA A 10 -3.21 11.05 -6.84
CA ALA A 10 -3.20 10.84 -5.39
C ALA A 10 -2.98 12.14 -4.62
N GLU A 11 -2.14 13.04 -5.13
CA GLU A 11 -1.86 14.33 -4.50
C GLU A 11 -3.10 15.22 -4.45
N GLU A 12 -3.97 15.12 -5.46
CA GLU A 12 -5.19 15.91 -5.56
C GLU A 12 -6.35 15.27 -4.78
N VAL A 13 -6.49 13.95 -4.88
CA VAL A 13 -7.64 13.20 -4.33
C VAL A 13 -7.44 12.85 -2.85
N ALA A 14 -6.21 12.56 -2.42
CA ALA A 14 -5.90 12.09 -1.08
C ALA A 14 -4.63 12.73 -0.49
N PRO A 15 -4.50 14.08 -0.48
CA PRO A 15 -3.28 14.77 -0.04
C PRO A 15 -2.85 14.40 1.39
N LYS A 16 -3.81 14.15 2.29
CA LYS A 16 -3.55 13.78 3.70
C LYS A 16 -3.10 12.33 3.89
N GLN A 17 -3.15 11.51 2.84
CA GLN A 17 -2.82 10.08 2.86
C GLN A 17 -1.84 9.72 1.74
N ILE A 18 -1.08 10.70 1.24
CA ILE A 18 -0.22 10.54 0.08
C ILE A 18 0.84 9.45 0.27
N ASP A 19 1.33 9.29 1.51
CA ASP A 19 2.29 8.23 1.89
C ASP A 19 1.76 6.81 1.63
N HIS A 20 0.44 6.67 1.48
CA HIS A 20 -0.25 5.39 1.28
C HIS A 20 -1.20 5.39 0.07
N SER A 21 -1.20 6.46 -0.74
CA SER A 21 -2.13 6.61 -1.86
C SER A 21 -1.36 6.73 -3.17
N VAL A 22 -1.84 6.03 -4.19
CA VAL A 22 -1.23 6.03 -5.53
C VAL A 22 -2.27 6.32 -6.60
N ASP A 23 -1.79 6.85 -7.71
CA ASP A 23 -2.61 7.16 -8.88
C ASP A 23 -3.26 5.89 -9.46
N GLY A 24 -4.54 6.00 -9.77
CA GLY A 24 -5.26 5.00 -10.53
C GLY A 24 -5.19 5.28 -12.02
N VAL A 25 -5.16 4.21 -12.82
CA VAL A 25 -5.17 4.32 -14.28
C VAL A 25 -6.57 4.66 -14.78
N SER A 26 -6.69 5.77 -15.51
CA SER A 26 -7.95 6.21 -16.12
C SER A 26 -8.49 5.16 -17.10
N GLY A 27 -9.80 4.90 -17.05
CA GLY A 27 -10.45 3.86 -17.88
C GLY A 27 -10.23 2.42 -17.39
N ALA A 28 -9.37 2.18 -16.38
CA ALA A 28 -9.04 0.85 -15.87
C ALA A 28 -9.42 0.65 -14.39
N THR A 29 -10.52 1.26 -13.93
CA THR A 29 -10.94 1.24 -12.51
C THR A 29 -11.09 -0.18 -11.95
N ILE A 30 -11.63 -1.13 -12.72
CA ILE A 30 -11.79 -2.53 -12.28
C ILE A 30 -10.42 -3.17 -12.00
N THR A 31 -9.46 -2.94 -12.88
CA THR A 31 -8.08 -3.42 -12.71
C THR A 31 -7.44 -2.79 -11.48
N SER A 32 -7.55 -1.46 -11.31
CA SER A 32 -7.04 -0.74 -10.14
C SER A 32 -7.60 -1.29 -8.83
N ASN A 33 -8.90 -1.57 -8.78
CA ASN A 33 -9.55 -2.18 -7.61
C ASN A 33 -9.02 -3.60 -7.35
N GLY A 34 -8.83 -4.40 -8.41
CA GLY A 34 -8.26 -5.74 -8.30
C GLY A 34 -6.83 -5.74 -7.76
N VAL A 35 -5.99 -4.81 -8.23
CA VAL A 35 -4.62 -4.64 -7.72
C VAL A 35 -4.62 -4.22 -6.26
N GLN A 36 -5.49 -3.29 -5.85
CA GLN A 36 -5.60 -2.89 -4.44
C GLN A 36 -5.98 -4.07 -3.54
N ALA A 37 -6.98 -4.86 -3.95
CA ALA A 37 -7.40 -6.05 -3.20
C ALA A 37 -6.30 -7.12 -3.13
N MET A 38 -5.59 -7.35 -4.24
CA MET A 38 -4.45 -8.25 -4.31
C MET A 38 -3.35 -7.84 -3.32
N LEU A 39 -2.95 -6.56 -3.34
CA LEU A 39 -1.93 -6.05 -2.43
C LEU A 39 -2.33 -6.19 -0.96
N LEU A 40 -3.60 -5.92 -0.64
CA LEU A 40 -4.12 -6.09 0.72
C LEU A 40 -4.01 -7.55 1.19
N ASP A 41 -4.43 -8.52 0.37
CA ASP A 41 -4.36 -9.95 0.70
C ASP A 41 -2.91 -10.41 0.93
N TRP A 42 -2.02 -10.13 -0.03
CA TRP A 42 -0.62 -10.56 0.06
C TRP A 42 0.12 -9.88 1.22
N LEU A 43 0.04 -8.57 1.35
CA LEU A 43 0.75 -7.86 2.42
C LEU A 43 0.24 -8.26 3.81
N THR A 44 -1.04 -8.62 3.94
CA THR A 44 -1.57 -9.17 5.19
C THR A 44 -0.95 -10.53 5.51
N ARG A 45 -0.83 -11.42 4.52
CA ARG A 45 -0.18 -12.73 4.71
C ARG A 45 1.29 -12.60 5.10
N TYR A 46 2.01 -11.63 4.52
CA TYR A 46 3.41 -11.37 4.83
C TYR A 46 3.63 -10.50 6.08
N GLU A 47 2.58 -9.94 6.69
CA GLU A 47 2.70 -9.07 7.86
C GLU A 47 3.54 -9.69 9.00
N PRO A 48 3.39 -10.98 9.37
CA PRO A 48 4.21 -11.60 10.41
C PRO A 48 5.70 -11.61 10.06
N TYR A 49 6.04 -11.81 8.79
CA TYR A 49 7.42 -11.78 8.31
C TYR A 49 7.99 -10.36 8.40
N PHE A 50 7.26 -9.34 7.93
CA PHE A 50 7.71 -7.96 8.02
C PHE A 50 7.91 -7.48 9.46
N LYS A 51 7.07 -7.94 10.41
CA LYS A 51 7.26 -7.66 11.84
C LYS A 51 8.59 -8.21 12.36
N LYS A 52 8.95 -9.43 12.00
CA LYS A 52 10.24 -10.05 12.36
C LYS A 52 11.42 -9.27 11.78
N VAL A 53 11.37 -8.95 10.48
CA VAL A 53 12.43 -8.19 9.79
C VAL A 53 12.63 -6.81 10.43
N LYS A 54 11.54 -6.09 10.73
CA LYS A 54 11.61 -4.80 11.44
C LYS A 54 12.17 -4.89 12.85
N GLU A 55 11.95 -6.00 13.55
CA GLU A 55 12.53 -6.22 14.87
C GLU A 55 14.04 -6.49 14.78
N GLN A 56 14.47 -7.33 13.83
CA GLN A 56 15.89 -7.63 13.60
C GLN A 56 16.68 -6.36 13.27
N HIS A 57 16.21 -5.57 12.30
CA HIS A 57 16.86 -4.30 11.96
C HIS A 57 16.94 -3.32 13.12
N ARG A 58 15.92 -3.27 14.00
CA ARG A 58 15.97 -2.42 15.21
C ARG A 58 17.01 -2.88 16.22
N LYS A 59 17.27 -4.19 16.32
CA LYS A 59 18.31 -4.75 17.20
C LYS A 59 19.71 -4.53 16.65
N GLU A 60 19.89 -4.50 15.34
CA GLU A 60 21.17 -4.21 14.69
C GLU A 60 21.56 -2.73 14.72
N ALA A 61 20.55 -1.84 14.72
CA ALA A 61 20.75 -0.39 14.77
C ALA A 61 20.91 0.19 16.18
N ALA A 62 20.78 -0.63 17.22
CA ALA A 62 20.88 -0.25 18.64
C ALA A 62 22.22 -0.72 19.24
#